data_AF-A0A0F6T4E5-F1
#
_entry.id   AF-A0A0F6T4E5-F1
#
_cell.length_a   1.000
_cell.length_b   1.000
_cell.length_c   1.000
_cell.angle_alpha   90.00
_cell.angle_beta   90.00
_cell.angle_gamma   90.00
#
_symmetry.space_group_name_H-M   'P 1'
#
loop_
_entity.id
_entity.type
_entity.pdbx_description
1 polymer ?
#
loop_
_entity_poly.entity_id
_entity_poly.type
_entity_poly.pdbx_seq_one_letter_code
_entity_poly.pdbx_strand_id
1 'polypeptide(L)'
;EYPLLYPEGALFTAVPSRSFFPRGFLWDEGFHQLLLSKWDPQVTREVVAHWLDLMNMEGWIPREQILGDEALSKVPAEFVVQRNENANPPTLFLALQDLVEQLSSNPDEAATKQTLPFLRRLFPRLKTWFEWYNTTQRGPLPNSYRWRGRDKDTNLFLNPKTLTSGLDDYPRASHPSADERHVDLHCWMALSSGIMASIAKLL
;
A
#
# COMPACT_ATOMS: atom_id res chain seq x y z
N GLU A 1 -23.02 1.89 -10.53
CA GLU A 1 -23.03 1.10 -9.29
C GLU A 1 -23.13 2.05 -8.11
N TYR A 2 -23.83 1.67 -7.06
CA TYR A 2 -23.93 2.47 -5.83
C TYR A 2 -22.80 2.06 -4.87
N PRO A 3 -22.16 3.00 -4.15
CA PRO A 3 -21.14 2.66 -3.17
C PRO A 3 -21.75 1.81 -2.05
N LEU A 4 -21.00 0.79 -1.63
CA LEU A 4 -21.35 -0.08 -0.51
C LEU A 4 -20.48 0.27 0.69
N LEU A 5 -21.02 0.08 1.89
CA LEU A 5 -20.23 0.19 3.11
C LEU A 5 -19.17 -0.92 3.13
N TYR A 6 -17.95 -0.52 3.47
CA TYR A 6 -16.86 -1.45 3.73
C TYR A 6 -17.02 -2.04 5.15
N PRO A 7 -16.56 -3.27 5.41
CA PRO A 7 -16.59 -3.84 6.76
C PRO A 7 -15.95 -2.89 7.79
N GLU A 8 -16.59 -2.78 8.96
CA GLU A 8 -16.05 -1.99 10.06
C GLU A 8 -14.70 -2.54 10.52
N GLY A 9 -13.77 -1.64 10.84
CA GLY A 9 -12.42 -1.97 11.26
C GLY A 9 -11.78 -0.83 12.02
N ALA A 10 -10.74 -1.15 12.79
CA ALA A 10 -9.94 -0.17 13.52
C ALA A 10 -8.56 -0.05 12.87
N LEU A 11 -8.00 1.15 12.89
CA LEU A 11 -6.67 1.42 12.34
C LEU A 11 -5.81 2.16 13.35
N PHE A 12 -4.69 1.54 13.73
CA PHE A 12 -3.61 2.19 14.45
C PHE A 12 -2.51 2.54 13.44
N THR A 13 -2.28 3.83 13.21
CA THR A 13 -1.45 4.32 12.09
C THR A 13 -0.88 5.71 12.39
N ALA A 14 0.24 6.05 11.75
CA ALA A 14 0.65 7.44 11.62
C ALA A 14 -0.22 8.17 10.58
N VAL A 15 -0.13 9.51 10.58
CA VAL A 15 -0.89 10.37 9.67
C VAL A 15 0.04 11.35 8.95
N PRO A 16 -0.13 11.63 7.64
CA PRO A 16 0.76 12.53 6.91
C PRO A 16 0.77 13.95 7.46
N SER A 17 -0.40 14.42 7.93
CA SER A 17 -0.54 15.75 8.52
C SER A 17 -1.74 15.80 9.45
N ARG A 18 -1.52 16.20 10.70
CA ARG A 18 -2.61 16.38 11.68
C ARG A 18 -3.66 17.39 11.23
N SER A 19 -3.27 18.39 10.43
CA SER A 19 -4.17 19.49 10.04
C SER A 19 -4.94 19.20 8.76
N PHE A 20 -4.30 18.56 7.77
CA PHE A 20 -4.87 18.36 6.43
C PHE A 20 -5.29 16.91 6.17
N PHE A 21 -4.54 15.95 6.72
CA PHE A 21 -4.67 14.53 6.44
C PHE A 21 -4.67 13.71 7.73
N PRO A 22 -5.61 13.93 8.68
CA PRO A 22 -5.63 13.24 9.97
C PRO A 22 -6.22 11.82 9.85
N ARG A 23 -5.72 11.04 8.90
CA ARG A 23 -6.21 9.70 8.56
C ARG A 23 -5.13 8.86 7.89
N GLY A 24 -5.35 7.55 7.80
CA GLY A 24 -4.38 6.62 7.22
C GLY A 24 -4.29 6.74 5.70
N PHE A 25 -3.05 6.80 5.19
CA PHE A 25 -2.76 6.69 3.76
C PHE A 25 -1.76 5.54 3.54
N LEU A 26 -2.14 4.58 2.71
CA LEU A 26 -1.45 3.29 2.59
C LEU A 26 0.00 3.44 2.16
N TRP A 27 0.26 4.28 1.15
CA TRP A 27 1.62 4.43 0.63
C TRP A 27 2.49 5.37 1.51
N ASP A 28 1.92 6.38 2.16
CA ASP A 28 2.63 7.22 3.13
C ASP A 28 3.15 6.38 4.30
N GLU A 29 2.35 5.40 4.76
CA GLU A 29 2.64 4.67 5.98
C GLU A 29 3.97 3.91 5.94
N GLY A 30 4.31 3.30 4.80
CA GLY A 30 5.59 2.62 4.66
C GLY A 30 6.78 3.54 4.95
N PHE A 31 6.70 4.82 4.56
CA PHE A 31 7.74 5.81 4.86
C PHE A 31 7.74 6.25 6.32
N HIS A 32 6.56 6.42 6.94
CA HIS A 32 6.47 6.68 8.38
C HIS A 32 7.18 5.58 9.18
N GLN A 33 6.94 4.32 8.80
CA GLN A 33 7.49 3.17 9.50
C GLN A 33 9.01 3.03 9.35
N LEU A 34 9.64 3.54 8.29
CA LEU A 34 11.11 3.58 8.19
C LEU A 34 11.76 4.41 9.30
N LEU A 35 11.04 5.41 9.85
CA LEU A 35 11.50 6.20 10.99
C LEU A 35 11.08 5.56 12.32
N LEU A 36 9.81 5.18 12.46
CA LEU A 36 9.30 4.61 13.71
C LEU A 36 9.98 3.29 14.06
N SER A 37 10.33 2.47 13.06
CA SER A 37 11.05 1.21 13.25
C SER A 37 12.43 1.39 13.88
N LYS A 38 13.08 2.56 13.72
CA LYS A 38 14.36 2.87 14.38
C LYS A 38 14.20 3.20 15.86
N TRP A 39 13.02 3.67 16.25
CA TRP A 39 12.69 4.01 17.63
C TRP A 39 12.09 2.81 18.36
N ASP A 40 11.05 2.22 17.80
CA ASP A 40 10.34 1.09 18.37
C ASP A 40 9.79 0.15 17.27
N PRO A 41 10.49 -0.95 16.98
CA PRO A 41 10.02 -1.99 16.06
C PRO A 41 8.67 -2.61 16.44
N GLN A 42 8.26 -2.58 17.71
CA GLN A 42 6.97 -3.10 18.14
C GLN A 42 5.82 -2.27 17.59
N VAL A 43 5.93 -0.94 17.67
CA VAL A 43 4.95 -0.02 17.08
C VAL A 43 4.81 -0.28 15.58
N THR A 44 5.93 -0.48 14.87
CA THR A 44 5.90 -0.79 13.44
C THR A 44 5.16 -2.10 13.14
N ARG A 45 5.41 -3.16 13.92
CA ARG A 45 4.70 -4.43 13.75
C ARG A 45 3.19 -4.28 13.98
N GLU A 46 2.78 -3.53 15.00
CA GLU A 46 1.37 -3.27 15.29
C GLU A 46 0.69 -2.49 14.17
N VAL A 47 1.32 -1.41 13.68
CA VAL A 47 0.79 -0.62 12.56
C VAL A 47 0.63 -1.48 11.30
N VAL A 48 1.66 -2.23 10.90
CA VAL A 48 1.60 -3.09 9.71
C VAL A 48 0.51 -4.16 9.85
N ALA A 49 0.33 -4.74 11.05
CA ALA A 49 -0.76 -5.68 11.31
C ALA A 49 -2.14 -5.04 11.09
N HIS A 50 -2.38 -3.86 11.69
CA HIS A 50 -3.65 -3.14 11.53
C HIS A 50 -3.95 -2.80 10.07
N TRP A 51 -2.94 -2.41 9.29
CA TRP A 51 -3.13 -2.16 7.85
C TRP A 51 -3.54 -3.42 7.08
N LEU A 52 -2.91 -4.57 7.35
CA LEU A 52 -3.30 -5.82 6.67
C LEU A 52 -4.62 -6.42 7.18
N ASP A 53 -5.11 -6.01 8.34
CA ASP A 53 -6.43 -6.40 8.84
C ASP A 53 -7.57 -5.67 8.10
N LEU A 54 -7.30 -4.55 7.44
CA LEU A 54 -8.26 -3.81 6.60
C LEU A 54 -8.42 -4.40 5.18
N MET A 55 -7.72 -5.48 4.88
CA MET A 55 -7.76 -6.14 3.59
C MET A 55 -9.10 -6.85 3.36
N ASN A 56 -9.71 -6.66 2.19
CA ASN A 56 -10.93 -7.39 1.82
C ASN A 56 -10.61 -8.84 1.42
N MET A 57 -11.65 -9.61 1.10
CA MET A 57 -11.52 -11.00 0.65
C MET A 57 -10.76 -11.18 -0.67
N GLU A 58 -10.63 -10.12 -1.49
CA GLU A 58 -9.89 -10.16 -2.75
C GLU A 58 -8.40 -9.90 -2.56
N GLY A 59 -7.99 -9.38 -1.39
CA GLY A 59 -6.63 -8.95 -1.13
C GLY A 59 -6.39 -7.46 -1.34
N TRP A 60 -7.43 -6.65 -1.51
CA TRP A 60 -7.33 -5.20 -1.66
C TRP A 60 -7.37 -4.47 -0.31
N ILE A 61 -6.58 -3.40 -0.19
CA ILE A 61 -6.61 -2.47 0.94
C ILE A 61 -6.92 -1.07 0.39
N PRO A 62 -7.93 -0.35 0.89
CA PRO A 62 -8.19 1.01 0.47
C PRO A 62 -6.97 1.93 0.71
N ARG A 63 -6.62 2.74 -0.30
CA ARG A 63 -5.45 3.63 -0.23
C ARG A 63 -5.56 4.72 0.82
N GLU A 64 -6.78 5.14 1.13
CA GLU A 64 -7.10 6.23 2.06
C GLU A 64 -8.20 5.74 3.00
N GLN A 65 -7.91 5.74 4.30
CA GLN A 65 -8.74 5.12 5.34
C GLN A 65 -9.59 6.18 6.03
N ILE A 66 -10.85 6.28 5.63
CA ILE A 66 -11.81 7.29 6.11
C ILE A 66 -12.79 6.61 7.07
N LEU A 67 -12.35 6.42 8.31
CA LEU A 67 -13.08 5.65 9.32
C LEU A 67 -13.79 6.59 10.30
N GLY A 68 -15.13 6.53 10.32
CA GLY A 68 -15.98 7.33 11.20
C GLY A 68 -16.23 8.77 10.74
N ASP A 69 -17.16 9.43 11.42
CA ASP A 69 -17.69 10.75 11.03
C ASP A 69 -16.64 11.87 11.08
N GLU A 70 -15.70 11.80 12.03
CA GLU A 70 -14.64 12.81 12.16
C GLU A 70 -13.74 12.81 10.92
N ALA A 71 -13.27 11.63 10.49
CA ALA A 71 -12.46 11.50 9.29
C ALA A 71 -13.26 11.92 8.04
N LEU A 72 -14.53 11.48 7.95
CA LEU A 72 -15.42 11.83 6.84
C LEU A 72 -15.63 13.33 6.69
N SER A 73 -15.75 14.07 7.81
CA SER A 73 -15.94 15.53 7.80
C SER A 73 -14.78 16.31 7.16
N LYS A 74 -13.62 15.67 6.99
CA LYS A 74 -12.39 16.26 6.44
C LYS A 74 -12.12 15.87 4.99
N VAL A 75 -13.03 15.13 4.34
CA VAL A 75 -12.82 14.61 2.98
C VAL A 75 -13.95 15.09 2.06
N PRO A 76 -13.63 15.75 0.93
CA PRO A 76 -14.62 16.05 -0.10
C PRO A 76 -15.32 14.80 -0.60
N ALA A 77 -16.63 14.88 -0.88
CA ALA A 77 -17.48 13.73 -1.18
C ALA A 77 -16.97 12.90 -2.38
N GLU A 78 -16.34 13.54 -3.35
CA GLU A 78 -15.74 12.91 -4.54
C GLU A 78 -14.57 11.96 -4.23
N PHE A 79 -13.91 12.12 -3.07
CA PHE A 79 -12.77 11.29 -2.64
C PHE A 79 -13.13 10.23 -1.61
N VAL A 80 -14.38 10.22 -1.12
CA VAL A 80 -14.81 9.26 -0.10
C VAL A 80 -14.87 7.85 -0.68
N VAL A 81 -15.46 7.70 -1.86
CA VAL A 81 -15.65 6.38 -2.48
C VAL A 81 -14.32 5.84 -3.01
N GLN A 82 -13.83 4.79 -2.36
CA GLN A 82 -12.64 4.05 -2.77
C GLN A 82 -13.03 2.99 -3.82
N ARG A 83 -12.09 2.63 -4.71
CA ARG A 83 -12.32 1.63 -5.77
C ARG A 83 -11.37 0.45 -5.58
N ASN A 84 -11.92 -0.77 -5.51
CA ASN A 84 -11.13 -1.99 -5.31
C ASN A 84 -10.27 -2.40 -6.51
N GLU A 85 -10.45 -1.78 -7.68
CA GLU A 85 -9.51 -1.93 -8.82
C GLU A 85 -8.26 -1.04 -8.67
N ASN A 86 -8.35 0.00 -7.84
CA ASN A 86 -7.32 1.02 -7.68
C ASN A 86 -6.31 0.61 -6.61
N ALA A 87 -5.07 0.41 -7.05
CA ALA A 87 -3.94 0.14 -6.18
C ALA A 87 -3.27 1.42 -5.66
N ASN A 88 -2.25 1.24 -4.80
CA ASN A 88 -1.30 2.27 -4.40
C ASN A 88 0.11 1.68 -4.29
N PRO A 89 1.23 2.44 -4.27
CA PRO A 89 2.55 1.86 -4.04
C PRO A 89 2.60 1.04 -2.74
N PRO A 90 3.07 -0.22 -2.77
CA PRO A 90 3.03 -1.11 -1.62
C PRO A 90 4.22 -0.85 -0.67
N THR A 91 4.36 0.38 -0.20
CA THR A 91 5.52 0.86 0.58
C THR A 91 5.67 0.17 1.94
N LEU A 92 4.62 -0.48 2.47
CA LEU A 92 4.73 -1.34 3.66
C LEU A 92 5.79 -2.45 3.50
N PHE A 93 6.11 -2.86 2.26
CA PHE A 93 7.24 -3.76 2.01
C PHE A 93 8.59 -3.14 2.42
N LEU A 94 8.77 -1.81 2.32
CA LEU A 94 9.99 -1.15 2.80
C LEU A 94 10.14 -1.29 4.32
N ALA A 95 9.04 -1.13 5.07
CA ALA A 95 9.03 -1.33 6.51
C ALA A 95 9.33 -2.80 6.88
N LEU A 96 8.78 -3.75 6.11
CA LEU A 96 9.08 -5.17 6.29
C LEU A 96 10.54 -5.52 5.98
N GLN A 97 11.10 -4.91 4.94
CA GLN A 97 12.52 -5.06 4.61
C GLN A 97 13.39 -4.57 5.77
N ASP A 98 13.10 -3.39 6.31
CA ASP A 98 13.84 -2.84 7.44
C ASP A 98 13.78 -3.75 8.68
N LEU A 99 12.61 -4.31 9.00
CA LEU A 99 12.47 -5.30 10.09
C LEU A 99 13.30 -6.57 9.85
N VAL A 100 13.34 -7.06 8.61
CA VAL A 100 14.14 -8.23 8.21
C VAL A 100 15.63 -7.95 8.33
N GLU A 101 16.08 -6.78 7.90
CA GLU A 101 17.48 -6.35 8.00
C GLU A 101 17.91 -6.22 9.46
N GLN A 102 17.10 -5.57 10.31
CA GLN A 102 17.35 -5.47 11.75
C GLN A 102 17.45 -6.85 12.42
N LEU A 103 16.54 -7.78 12.12
CA LEU A 103 16.59 -9.14 12.62
C LEU A 103 17.88 -9.86 12.20
N SER A 104 18.32 -9.63 10.96
CA SER A 104 19.52 -10.28 10.42
C SER A 104 20.80 -9.71 11.03
N SER A 105 20.83 -8.41 11.34
CA SER A 105 21.99 -7.76 11.97
C SER A 105 22.09 -8.04 13.48
N ASN A 106 20.97 -8.01 14.20
CA ASN A 106 20.93 -8.12 15.67
C ASN A 106 19.89 -9.16 16.12
N PRO A 107 20.09 -10.47 15.85
CA PRO A 107 19.07 -11.50 16.10
C PRO A 107 18.74 -11.71 17.59
N ASP A 108 19.68 -11.45 18.49
CA ASP A 108 19.53 -11.67 19.94
C ASP A 108 18.96 -10.45 20.70
N GLU A 109 18.77 -9.32 20.01
CA GLU A 109 18.26 -8.09 20.60
C GLU A 109 16.79 -8.25 20.99
N ALA A 110 16.41 -7.76 22.18
CA ALA A 110 15.04 -7.91 22.68
C ALA A 110 13.98 -7.32 21.71
N ALA A 111 14.33 -6.23 21.02
CA ALA A 111 13.46 -5.55 20.06
C ALA A 111 13.18 -6.36 18.78
N THR A 112 14.13 -7.21 18.34
CA THR A 112 14.05 -7.99 17.10
C THR A 112 13.49 -9.40 17.31
N LYS A 113 13.54 -9.94 18.54
CA LYS A 113 13.03 -11.28 18.89
C LYS A 113 11.60 -11.57 18.43
N GLN A 114 10.74 -10.55 18.40
CA GLN A 114 9.34 -10.69 17.98
C GLN A 114 9.13 -10.62 16.46
N THR A 115 10.15 -10.23 15.69
CA THR A 115 10.03 -10.06 14.24
C THR A 115 9.74 -11.38 13.52
N LEU A 116 10.44 -12.47 13.85
CA LEU A 116 10.22 -13.75 13.17
C LEU A 116 8.82 -14.35 13.46
N PRO A 117 8.35 -14.43 14.72
CA PRO A 117 6.96 -14.84 15.02
C PRO A 117 5.90 -13.95 14.36
N PHE A 118 6.16 -12.63 14.31
CA PHE A 118 5.29 -11.68 13.64
C PHE A 118 5.19 -11.96 12.14
N LEU A 119 6.32 -12.06 11.44
CA LEU A 119 6.37 -12.36 10.00
C LEU A 119 5.68 -13.69 9.68
N ARG A 120 5.84 -14.72 10.53
CA ARG A 120 5.17 -16.01 10.34
C ARG A 120 3.66 -15.89 10.34
N ARG A 121 3.09 -15.10 11.25
CA ARG A 121 1.63 -14.85 11.31
C ARG A 121 1.15 -13.96 10.17
N LEU A 122 1.97 -12.99 9.76
CA LEU A 122 1.63 -12.00 8.74
C LEU A 122 1.68 -12.58 7.31
N PHE A 123 2.56 -13.56 7.07
CA PHE A 123 2.92 -14.04 5.74
C PHE A 123 1.73 -14.49 4.86
N PRO A 124 0.71 -15.22 5.37
CA PRO A 124 -0.46 -15.57 4.55
C PRO A 124 -1.20 -14.34 4.01
N ARG A 125 -1.39 -13.30 4.83
CA ARG A 125 -2.03 -12.04 4.41
C ARG A 125 -1.16 -11.28 3.43
N LEU A 126 0.16 -11.22 3.67
CA LEU A 126 1.11 -10.61 2.73
C LEU A 126 1.08 -11.27 1.37
N LYS A 127 1.00 -12.61 1.35
CA LYS A 127 0.87 -13.37 0.11
C LYS A 127 -0.40 -12.99 -0.65
N THR A 128 -1.55 -12.93 0.03
CA THR A 128 -2.83 -12.50 -0.57
C THR A 128 -2.73 -11.09 -1.14
N TRP A 129 -2.16 -10.14 -0.39
CA TRP A 129 -1.96 -8.77 -0.86
C TRP A 129 -1.04 -8.71 -2.09
N PHE A 130 0.10 -9.40 -2.04
CA PHE A 130 1.05 -9.46 -3.15
C PHE A 130 0.43 -10.10 -4.40
N GLU A 131 -0.35 -11.17 -4.25
CA GLU A 131 -1.08 -11.82 -5.34
C GLU A 131 -2.17 -10.91 -5.93
N TRP A 132 -2.84 -10.12 -5.10
CA TRP A 132 -3.81 -9.13 -5.58
C TRP A 132 -3.17 -8.12 -6.55
N TYR A 133 -1.98 -7.59 -6.26
CA TYR A 133 -1.27 -6.73 -7.22
C TYR A 133 -0.91 -7.47 -8.52
N ASN A 134 -0.38 -8.69 -8.40
CA ASN A 134 0.06 -9.49 -9.54
C ASN A 134 -1.08 -9.88 -10.48
N THR A 135 -2.30 -9.99 -9.95
CA THR A 135 -3.49 -10.33 -10.73
C THR A 135 -4.20 -9.09 -11.27
N THR A 136 -4.45 -8.08 -10.44
CA THR A 136 -5.29 -6.93 -10.80
C THR A 136 -4.54 -5.85 -11.59
N GLN A 137 -3.24 -5.68 -11.34
CA GLN A 137 -2.45 -4.60 -11.92
C GLN A 137 -1.57 -5.05 -13.11
N ARG A 138 -1.81 -6.26 -13.63
CA ARG A 138 -1.10 -6.82 -14.79
C ARG A 138 -1.20 -5.92 -16.04
N GLY A 139 -0.11 -5.79 -16.78
CA GLY A 139 -0.05 -5.09 -18.06
C GLY A 139 -0.37 -6.01 -19.26
N PRO A 140 -0.34 -5.48 -20.49
CA PRO A 140 -0.70 -6.22 -21.70
C PRO A 140 0.27 -7.36 -22.04
N LEU A 141 1.52 -7.30 -21.58
CA LEU A 141 2.56 -8.30 -21.83
C LEU A 141 2.93 -9.06 -20.56
N PRO A 142 3.49 -10.29 -20.66
CA PRO A 142 4.04 -11.00 -19.51
C PRO A 142 5.02 -10.12 -18.71
N ASN A 143 4.94 -10.18 -17.38
CA ASN A 143 5.76 -9.41 -16.44
C ASN A 143 5.71 -7.87 -16.59
N SER A 144 4.74 -7.36 -17.35
CA SER A 144 4.43 -5.93 -17.39
C SER A 144 3.30 -5.59 -16.43
N TYR A 145 3.25 -4.33 -15.98
CA TYR A 145 2.23 -3.83 -15.07
C TYR A 145 1.69 -2.49 -15.55
N ARG A 146 0.45 -2.17 -15.16
CA ARG A 146 -0.21 -0.91 -15.48
C ARG A 146 -1.15 -0.51 -14.35
N TRP A 147 -1.01 0.72 -13.88
CA TRP A 147 -1.93 1.32 -12.91
C TRP A 147 -3.36 1.37 -13.45
N ARG A 148 -4.34 1.02 -12.63
CA ARG A 148 -5.77 1.23 -12.89
C ARG A 148 -6.23 2.60 -12.39
N GLY A 149 -7.43 3.00 -12.80
CA GLY A 149 -8.05 4.25 -12.34
C GLY A 149 -7.43 5.54 -12.87
N ARG A 150 -6.56 5.47 -13.88
CA ARG A 150 -6.04 6.66 -14.58
C ARG A 150 -7.18 7.39 -15.28
N ASP A 151 -7.20 8.72 -15.17
CA ASP A 151 -8.17 9.56 -15.89
C ASP A 151 -7.99 9.37 -17.40
N LYS A 152 -9.07 9.55 -18.16
CA LYS A 152 -9.08 9.44 -19.63
C LYS A 152 -9.48 10.75 -20.31
N ASP A 153 -9.93 11.75 -19.56
CA ASP A 153 -10.39 13.01 -20.13
C ASP A 153 -9.21 13.94 -20.45
N THR A 154 -8.84 13.96 -21.73
CA THR A 154 -7.79 14.84 -22.27
C THR A 154 -8.27 16.26 -22.56
N ASN A 155 -9.57 16.55 -22.42
CA ASN A 155 -10.10 17.92 -22.57
C ASN A 155 -10.02 18.71 -21.26
N LEU A 156 -10.09 18.00 -20.12
CA LEU A 156 -9.95 18.59 -18.78
C LEU A 156 -8.49 18.74 -18.35
N PHE A 157 -7.61 17.82 -18.76
CA PHE A 157 -6.22 17.77 -18.33
C PHE A 157 -5.25 17.73 -19.51
N LEU A 158 -4.17 18.52 -19.43
CA LEU A 158 -3.06 18.46 -20.38
C LEU A 158 -2.43 17.05 -20.44
N ASN A 159 -2.34 16.38 -19.30
CA ASN A 159 -1.97 14.98 -19.18
C ASN A 159 -2.89 14.31 -18.15
N PRO A 160 -3.61 13.23 -18.48
CA PRO A 160 -4.52 12.59 -17.53
C PRO A 160 -3.80 12.02 -16.30
N LYS A 161 -4.32 12.35 -15.11
CA LYS A 161 -3.75 12.03 -13.80
C LYS A 161 -3.74 10.54 -13.47
N THR A 162 -2.78 10.11 -12.67
CA THR A 162 -2.62 8.72 -12.19
C THR A 162 -2.51 8.66 -10.67
N LEU A 163 -3.62 8.97 -9.99
CA LEU A 163 -3.70 9.05 -8.52
C LEU A 163 -3.23 7.76 -7.82
N THR A 164 -3.49 6.61 -8.45
CA THR A 164 -3.10 5.28 -7.93
C THR A 164 -1.60 5.10 -7.81
N SER A 165 -0.79 5.87 -8.53
CA SER A 165 0.67 5.79 -8.41
C SER A 165 1.25 6.53 -7.21
N GLY A 166 0.47 7.37 -6.53
CA GLY A 166 0.96 8.32 -5.52
C GLY A 166 1.66 9.56 -6.13
N LEU A 167 1.86 9.57 -7.45
CA LEU A 167 2.43 10.67 -8.22
C LEU A 167 1.34 11.21 -9.18
N ASP A 168 0.38 11.94 -8.61
CA ASP A 168 -0.90 12.28 -9.22
C ASP A 168 -0.80 12.87 -10.63
N ASP A 169 0.05 13.88 -10.82
CA ASP A 169 0.21 14.66 -12.05
C ASP A 169 1.55 14.43 -12.76
N TYR A 170 2.33 13.43 -12.33
CA TYR A 170 3.56 13.06 -13.03
C TYR A 170 3.22 12.65 -14.47
N PRO A 171 3.85 13.26 -15.50
CA PRO A 171 3.44 13.07 -16.89
C PRO A 171 3.66 11.61 -17.33
N ARG A 172 2.60 11.02 -17.89
CA ARG A 172 2.62 9.69 -18.52
C ARG A 172 2.20 9.81 -19.98
N ALA A 173 1.84 8.69 -20.63
CA ALA A 173 1.35 8.71 -22.01
C ALA A 173 0.20 9.73 -22.16
N SER A 174 0.26 10.61 -23.16
CA SER A 174 -0.72 11.70 -23.34
C SER A 174 -2.13 11.20 -23.61
N HIS A 175 -2.25 10.05 -24.29
CA HIS A 175 -3.51 9.39 -24.59
C HIS A 175 -3.53 8.04 -23.86
N PRO A 176 -4.23 7.94 -22.72
CA PRO A 176 -4.29 6.71 -21.95
C PRO A 176 -4.85 5.55 -22.77
N SER A 177 -4.24 4.37 -22.65
CA SER A 177 -4.67 3.18 -23.38
C SER A 177 -4.40 1.90 -22.58
N ALA A 178 -4.99 0.79 -23.03
CA ALA A 178 -4.75 -0.52 -22.42
C ALA A 178 -3.31 -1.02 -22.64
N ASP A 179 -2.59 -0.45 -23.61
CA ASP A 179 -1.24 -0.86 -24.02
C ASP A 179 -0.12 -0.26 -23.16
N GLU A 180 -0.46 0.67 -22.26
CA GLU A 180 0.49 1.31 -21.35
C GLU A 180 1.19 0.29 -20.45
N ARG A 181 2.44 0.59 -20.12
CA ARG A 181 3.28 -0.19 -19.20
C ARG A 181 3.99 0.79 -18.27
N HIS A 182 3.76 0.66 -16.97
CA HIS A 182 4.21 1.62 -15.97
C HIS A 182 5.45 1.08 -15.26
N VAL A 183 6.58 1.75 -15.49
CA VAL A 183 7.90 1.34 -14.98
C VAL A 183 7.95 1.39 -13.45
N ASP A 184 7.34 2.40 -12.83
CA ASP A 184 7.28 2.58 -11.39
C ASP A 184 6.55 1.40 -10.72
N LEU A 185 5.39 0.99 -11.25
CA LEU A 185 4.68 -0.17 -10.74
C LEU A 185 5.47 -1.47 -10.94
N HIS A 186 6.13 -1.64 -12.09
CA HIS A 186 7.00 -2.80 -12.31
C HIS A 186 8.14 -2.87 -11.27
N CYS A 187 8.79 -1.74 -10.98
CA CYS A 187 9.83 -1.65 -9.96
C CYS A 187 9.29 -1.98 -8.56
N TRP A 188 8.11 -1.48 -8.19
CA TRP A 188 7.47 -1.83 -6.92
C TRP A 188 7.22 -3.32 -6.78
N MET A 189 6.73 -3.98 -7.85
CA MET A 189 6.47 -5.42 -7.84
C MET A 189 7.76 -6.24 -7.81
N ALA A 190 8.81 -5.80 -8.49
CA ALA A 190 10.13 -6.44 -8.44
C ALA A 190 10.73 -6.37 -7.03
N LEU A 191 10.69 -5.20 -6.40
CA LEU A 191 11.15 -5.00 -5.02
C LEU A 191 10.36 -5.87 -4.03
N SER A 192 9.03 -5.79 -4.10
CA SER A 192 8.13 -6.56 -3.22
C SER A 192 8.35 -8.07 -3.36
N SER A 193 8.60 -8.55 -4.58
CA SER A 193 8.92 -9.96 -4.85
C SER A 193 10.21 -10.39 -4.15
N GLY A 194 11.26 -9.57 -4.22
CA GLY A 194 12.52 -9.83 -3.51
C GLY A 194 12.34 -9.92 -1.99
N ILE A 195 11.55 -9.00 -1.43
CA ILE A 195 11.27 -8.96 0.02
C ILE A 195 10.42 -10.17 0.44
N MET A 196 9.38 -10.52 -0.33
CA MET A 196 8.60 -11.73 -0.11
C MET A 196 9.48 -12.99 -0.11
N ALA A 197 10.42 -13.09 -1.06
CA ALA A 197 11.36 -14.21 -1.11
C ALA A 197 12.30 -14.25 0.10
N SER A 198 12.79 -13.09 0.57
CA SER A 198 13.61 -13.00 1.78
C SER A 198 12.85 -13.42 3.02
N ILE A 199 11.61 -12.95 3.21
CA ILE A 199 10.74 -13.37 4.31
C ILE A 199 10.49 -14.88 4.24
N ALA A 200 10.16 -15.42 3.06
CA ALA A 200 9.90 -16.84 2.89
C ALA A 200 11.11 -17.74 3.23
N LYS A 201 12.34 -17.27 2.99
CA LYS A 201 13.57 -18.00 3.37
C LYS A 201 13.82 -18.02 4.89
N LEU A 202 13.29 -17.05 5.62
CA LEU A 202 13.43 -16.95 7.08
C LEU A 202 12.43 -17.84 7.83
N LEU A 203 11.28 -18.14 7.22
CA LEU A 203 10.13 -18.79 7.88
C LEU A 203 10.20 -20.32 7.90
#